data_AF-A0A9E0ZLB5-F1
#
_entry.id   AF-A0A9E0ZLB5-F1
#
_cell.length_a   1.000
_cell.length_b   1.000
_cell.length_c   1.000
_cell.angle_alpha   90.00
_cell.angle_beta   90.00
_cell.angle_gamma   90.00
#
_symmetry.space_group_name_H-M   'P 1'
#
loop_
_entity.id
_entity.type
_entity.pdbx_description
1 polymer ?
#
loop_
_entity_poly.entity_id
_entity_poly.type
_entity_poly.pdbx_seq_one_letter_code
_entity_poly.pdbx_strand_id
1 'polypeptide(L)' 'MKYCYSYEEQWQPKDMLVTFRLYQLNLDGEKDRVYRKYWEESEVHFVEDTKIWI' A
#
# COMPACT_ATOMS: atom_id res chain seq x y z
N MET A 1 -7.83 8.91 6.89
CA MET A 1 -7.18 7.93 6.00
C MET A 1 -5.68 8.03 6.23
N LYS A 2 -4.97 6.90 6.35
CA LYS A 2 -3.52 6.87 6.60
C LYS A 2 -2.81 6.06 5.52
N TYR A 3 -1.59 6.46 5.18
CA TYR A 3 -0.70 5.64 4.37
C TYR A 3 -0.34 4.37 5.16
N CYS A 4 -0.30 3.22 4.46
CA CYS A 4 0.05 1.93 5.04
C CYS A 4 1.33 1.37 4.42
N TYR A 5 1.32 1.11 3.10
CA TYR A 5 2.44 0.54 2.36
C TYR A 5 2.26 0.76 0.85
N SER A 6 3.33 0.48 0.11
CA SER A 6 3.35 0.41 -1.34
C SER A 6 3.55 -1.04 -1.81
N TYR A 7 2.98 -1.39 -2.96
CA TYR A 7 3.12 -2.72 -3.57
C TYR A 7 3.06 -2.63 -5.10
N GLU A 8 3.65 -3.60 -5.79
CA GLU A 8 3.58 -3.70 -7.24
C GLU A 8 2.42 -4.59 -7.70
N GLU A 9 1.71 -4.17 -8.75
CA GLU A 9 0.66 -4.95 -9.41
C GLU A 9 0.65 -4.68 -10.92
N GLN A 10 0.39 -5.72 -11.71
CA GLN A 10 0.22 -5.60 -13.16
C GLN A 10 -1.11 -4.90 -13.47
N TRP A 11 -1.06 -3.65 -13.88
CA TRP A 11 -2.26 -2.85 -14.12
C TRP A 11 -2.90 -3.16 -15.47
N GLN A 12 -4.15 -3.64 -15.42
CA GLN A 12 -4.97 -3.88 -16.60
C GLN A 12 -5.94 -2.72 -16.87
N PRO A 13 -6.24 -2.41 -18.14
CA PRO A 13 -5.90 -3.17 -19.36
C PRO A 13 -4.56 -2.78 -20.03
N LYS A 14 -3.75 -1.93 -19.38
CA LYS A 14 -2.54 -1.38 -20.00
C LYS A 14 -1.34 -2.33 -19.98
N ASP A 15 -1.47 -3.44 -19.28
CA ASP A 15 -0.46 -4.48 -19.15
C ASP A 15 0.91 -3.92 -18.77
N MET A 16 0.93 -3.07 -17.73
CA MET A 16 2.16 -2.49 -17.20
C MET A 16 2.26 -2.67 -15.69
N LEU A 17 3.47 -2.92 -15.20
CA LEU A 17 3.73 -3.03 -13.77
C LEU A 17 3.69 -1.64 -13.13
N VAL A 18 2.88 -1.47 -12.08
CA VAL A 18 2.68 -0.19 -11.40
C VAL A 18 2.85 -0.39 -9.90
N THR A 19 3.52 0.56 -9.25
CA THR A 19 3.56 0.65 -7.79
C THR A 19 2.34 1.44 -7.29
N PHE A 20 1.46 0.79 -6.53
CA PHE A 20 0.32 1.41 -5.86
C PHE A 20 0.66 1.76 -4.40
N ARG A 21 0.09 2.86 -3.89
CA ARG A 21 0.11 3.21 -2.47
C ARG A 21 -1.24 2.86 -1.83
N LEU A 22 -1.23 1.97 -0.84
CA LEU A 22 -2.43 1.68 -0.06
C LEU A 22 -2.63 2.74 1.02
N TYR A 23 -3.79 3.39 0.95
CA TYR A 23 -4.29 4.25 2.00
C TYR A 23 -5.55 3.65 2.62
N GLN A 24 -5.63 3.60 3.95
CA GLN A 24 -6.73 2.96 4.66
C GLN A 24 -7.44 3.90 5.63
N LEU A 25 -8.76 3.75 5.73
CA LEU A 25 -9.61 4.37 6.74
C LEU A 25 -10.47 3.28 7.38
N ASN A 26 -10.29 3.03 8.67
CA ASN A 26 -11.15 2.15 9.46
C ASN A 26 -12.31 2.96 10.06
N LEU A 27 -13.53 2.46 9.93
CA LEU A 27 -14.77 3.14 10.37
C LEU A 27 -15.30 2.64 11.72
N ASP A 28 -14.71 1.58 12.26
CA ASP A 28 -15.08 0.92 13.52
C ASP A 28 -14.35 1.49 14.74
N GLY A 29 -13.54 2.54 14.56
CA GLY A 29 -12.75 3.17 15.61
C GLY A 29 -11.41 2.48 15.90
N GLU A 30 -11.18 1.27 15.37
CA GLU A 30 -9.92 0.54 15.50
C GLU A 30 -8.91 1.03 14.46
N LYS A 31 -8.10 2.03 14.82
CA LYS A 31 -7.21 2.71 13.86
C LYS A 31 -5.99 1.91 13.43
N ASP A 32 -5.64 0.85 14.17
CA ASP A 32 -4.36 0.15 13.98
C ASP A 32 -4.44 -1.03 13.02
N ARG A 33 -5.63 -1.61 12.81
CA ARG A 33 -5.82 -2.70 11.85
C ARG A 33 -5.42 -2.26 10.44
N VAL A 34 -4.60 -3.07 9.77
CA VAL A 34 -4.16 -2.86 8.39
C VAL A 34 -4.64 -4.02 7.53
N TYR A 35 -5.23 -3.73 6.38
CA TYR A 35 -5.59 -4.70 5.36
C TYR A 35 -4.33 -5.16 4.63
N ARG A 36 -4.08 -6.47 4.59
CA ARG A 36 -2.81 -7.03 4.12
C ARG A 36 -2.90 -7.91 2.87
N LYS A 37 -4.07 -8.06 2.25
CA LYS A 37 -4.21 -8.94 1.07
C LYS A 37 -3.19 -8.61 -0.02
N TYR A 38 -3.12 -7.35 -0.45
CA TYR A 38 -2.18 -6.93 -1.50
C TYR A 38 -0.71 -7.00 -1.06
N TRP A 39 -0.43 -6.81 0.23
CA TRP A 39 0.89 -7.05 0.80
C TRP A 39 1.30 -8.52 0.67
N GLU A 40 0.38 -9.45 0.96
CA GLU A 40 0.65 -10.89 0.94
C GLU A 40 0.68 -11.46 -0.49
N GLU A 41 -0.10 -10.89 -1.41
CA GLU A 41 -0.17 -11.33 -2.82
C GLU A 41 0.94 -10.75 -3.70
N SER A 42 1.47 -9.56 -3.37
CA SER A 42 2.50 -8.90 -4.18
C SER A 42 3.91 -9.40 -3.83
N GLU A 43 4.67 -9.78 -4.85
CA GLU A 43 6.09 -10.17 -4.71
C GLU A 43 6.97 -9.02 -4.20
N VAL A 44 6.61 -7.78 -4.57
CA VAL A 44 7.35 -6.56 -4.18
C VAL A 44 6.43 -5.64 -3.41
N HIS A 45 6.72 -5.49 -2.13
CA HIS A 45 6.01 -4.58 -1.23
C HIS A 45 6.97 -3.93 -0.23
N PHE A 46 6.70 -2.69 0.15
CA PHE A 46 7.56 -1.94 1.07
C PHE A 46 6.81 -0.78 1.73
N VAL A 47 7.35 -0.32 2.86
CA VAL A 47 6.93 0.93 3.49
C VAL A 47 7.93 2.01 3.07
N GLU A 48 7.47 2.99 2.29
CA GLU A 48 8.24 4.19 1.93
C GLU A 48 8.88 4.85 3.15
N ASP A 49 10.18 5.16 3.01
CA ASP A 49 10.89 5.96 4.00
C ASP A 49 10.54 7.45 3.78
N THR A 50 9.75 8.00 4.69
CA THR A 50 9.38 9.42 4.69
C THR A 50 10.42 10.32 5.34
N LYS A 51 11.62 9.83 5.67
CA LYS A 51 12.71 10.69 6.16
C LYS A 51 13.29 11.53 5.03
N ILE A 52 12.63 12.66 4.79
CA ILE A 52 13.26 13.82 4.18
C ILE A 52 14.20 14.36 5.26
N TRP A 53 15.51 14.27 5.03
CA TRP A 53 16.51 14.91 5.87
C TRP A 53 16.32 16.43 5.77
N ILE A 54 15.72 17.03 6.80
CA ILE A 54 15.83 18.46 7.14
C ILE A 54 16.73 18.61 8.36
#